data_AF-A0A662B280-F1
#
_entry.id   AF-A0A662B280-F1
#
_cell.length_a   1.000
_cell.length_b   1.000
_cell.length_c   1.000
_cell.angle_alpha   90.00
_cell.angle_beta   90.00
_cell.angle_gamma   90.00
#
_symmetry.space_group_name_H-M   'P 1'
#
loop_
_entity.id
_entity.type
_entity.pdbx_description
1 polymer ?
#
loop_
_entity_poly.entity_id
_entity_poly.type
_entity_poly.pdbx_seq_one_letter_code
_entity_poly.pdbx_strand_id
1 'polypeptide(L)'
;MTTAIILQIQETAQMIGNSSESGEITLPIIDLVLKGGWIMAIIGVLSLIAFYIFFERYFVIGRASKEDKNFMNNIRNYITSGKLESAQALCVTNNSPIGRMIAKGLSRIGKPLNDINTAIENVGKLEVSRLEKNVA
;
A
#
# COMPACT_ATOMS: atom_id res chain seq x y z
N MET A 1 -38.28 66.57 -6.07
CA MET A 1 -36.85 66.33 -5.76
C MET A 1 -36.65 65.31 -4.64
N THR A 2 -37.46 65.32 -3.58
CA THR A 2 -37.35 64.36 -2.46
C THR A 2 -37.70 62.91 -2.83
N THR A 3 -38.59 62.68 -3.79
CA THR A 3 -38.99 61.34 -4.24
C THR A 3 -37.91 60.59 -5.04
N ALA A 4 -37.02 61.30 -5.75
CA ALA A 4 -35.93 60.69 -6.51
C ALA A 4 -34.80 60.16 -5.59
N ILE A 5 -34.55 60.86 -4.49
CA ILE A 5 -33.56 60.47 -3.48
C ILE A 5 -34.02 59.20 -2.74
N ILE A 6 -35.31 59.07 -2.44
CA ILE A 6 -35.87 57.86 -1.80
C ILE A 6 -35.72 56.63 -2.71
N LEU A 7 -35.84 56.79 -4.04
CA LEU A 7 -35.66 55.70 -5.01
C LEU A 7 -34.20 55.25 -5.13
N GLN A 8 -33.23 56.17 -5.11
CA GLN A 8 -31.79 55.84 -5.05
C GLN A 8 -31.39 55.19 -3.72
N ILE A 9 -32.00 55.60 -2.60
CA ILE A 9 -31.79 54.94 -1.30
C ILE A 9 -32.38 53.53 -1.30
N GLN A 10 -33.47 53.28 -2.02
CA GLN A 10 -34.07 51.95 -2.15
C GLN A 10 -33.26 51.02 -3.05
N GLU A 11 -32.70 51.51 -4.16
CA GLU A 11 -31.75 50.76 -5.01
C GLU A 11 -30.45 50.42 -4.28
N THR A 12 -29.89 51.37 -3.53
CA THR A 12 -28.67 51.13 -2.72
C THR A 12 -28.91 50.20 -1.54
N ALA A 13 -30.11 50.21 -0.94
CA ALA A 13 -30.50 49.24 0.08
C ALA A 13 -30.64 47.80 -0.46
N GLN A 14 -31.11 47.63 -1.70
CA GLN A 14 -31.19 46.30 -2.35
C GLN A 14 -29.82 45.74 -2.72
N MET A 15 -28.84 46.59 -3.05
CA MET A 15 -27.46 46.16 -3.33
C MET A 15 -26.70 45.71 -2.07
N ILE A 16 -27.06 46.22 -0.89
CA ILE A 16 -26.49 45.80 0.40
C ILE A 16 -27.15 44.50 0.90
N GLY A 17 -28.43 44.27 0.56
CA GLY A 17 -29.20 43.09 0.98
C GLY A 17 -28.81 41.76 0.34
N ASN A 18 -28.17 41.78 -0.85
CA ASN A 18 -27.78 40.54 -1.56
C ASN A 18 -26.36 40.06 -1.23
N SER A 19 -25.64 40.75 -0.35
CA SER A 19 -24.24 40.47 -0.05
C SER A 19 -24.06 39.92 1.36
N SER A 20 -24.86 38.92 1.77
CA SER A 20 -24.56 37.98 2.87
C SER A 20 -25.76 37.06 3.13
N GLU A 21 -26.04 36.14 2.21
CA GLU A 21 -26.75 34.92 2.61
C GLU A 21 -25.73 33.95 3.22
N SER A 22 -25.35 34.21 4.47
CA SER A 22 -24.81 33.19 5.37
C SER A 22 -25.98 32.34 5.89
N GLY A 23 -26.66 31.64 4.98
CA GLY A 23 -27.48 30.49 5.35
C GLY A 23 -26.53 29.34 5.63
N GLU A 24 -26.74 28.59 6.71
CA GLU A 24 -26.03 27.32 6.88
C GLU A 24 -26.35 26.43 5.68
N ILE A 25 -25.39 26.36 4.76
CA ILE A 25 -25.49 25.60 3.53
C ILE A 25 -25.38 24.11 3.92
N THR A 26 -26.50 23.51 4.29
CA THR A 26 -26.67 22.05 4.37
C THR A 26 -26.80 21.50 2.95
N LEU A 27 -25.75 21.69 2.13
CA LEU A 27 -25.71 21.03 0.83
C LEU A 27 -25.41 19.55 1.03
N PRO A 28 -26.14 18.66 0.35
CA PRO A 28 -25.75 17.27 0.30
C PRO A 28 -24.36 17.15 -0.34
N ILE A 29 -23.54 16.23 0.17
CA ILE A 29 -22.12 16.09 -0.23
C ILE A 29 -21.95 15.93 -1.74
N ILE A 30 -22.94 15.32 -2.41
CA ILE A 30 -22.93 15.14 -3.87
C ILE A 30 -22.93 16.47 -4.63
N ASP A 31 -23.69 17.48 -4.19
CA ASP A 31 -23.75 18.79 -4.85
C ASP A 31 -22.43 19.55 -4.70
N LEU A 32 -21.72 19.33 -3.60
CA LEU A 32 -20.39 19.89 -3.38
C LEU A 32 -19.36 19.29 -4.37
N VAL A 33 -19.48 17.99 -4.67
CA VAL A 33 -18.63 17.33 -5.67
C VAL A 33 -18.91 17.87 -7.07
N LEU A 34 -20.19 18.03 -7.46
CA LEU A 34 -20.55 18.56 -8.78
C LEU A 34 -20.10 20.02 -8.95
N LYS A 35 -20.20 20.84 -7.90
CA LYS A 35 -19.75 22.24 -7.91
C LYS A 35 -18.22 22.38 -7.99
N GLY A 36 -17.48 21.33 -7.65
CA GLY A 36 -16.03 21.24 -7.79
C GLY A 36 -15.53 21.24 -9.25
N GLY A 37 -16.38 21.01 -10.24
CA GLY A 37 -16.00 21.11 -11.66
C GLY A 37 -14.89 20.12 -12.09
N TRP A 38 -14.04 20.52 -13.04
CA TRP A 38 -13.05 19.62 -13.66
C TRP A 38 -11.97 19.12 -12.69
N ILE A 39 -11.62 19.91 -11.66
CA ILE A 39 -10.58 19.54 -10.70
C ILE A 39 -11.04 18.35 -9.85
N MET A 40 -12.35 18.22 -9.58
CA MET A 40 -12.89 17.07 -8.87
C MET A 40 -12.75 15.78 -9.68
N ALA A 41 -12.87 15.85 -11.01
CA ALA A 41 -12.64 14.71 -11.88
C ALA A 41 -11.16 14.26 -11.84
N ILE A 42 -10.21 15.22 -11.86
CA ILE A 42 -8.77 14.92 -11.75
C ILE A 42 -8.45 14.22 -10.43
N ILE A 43 -8.98 14.71 -9.31
CA ILE A 43 -8.77 14.12 -7.97
C ILE A 43 -9.42 12.74 -7.91
N GLY A 44 -10.60 12.57 -8.49
CA GLY A 44 -11.27 11.27 -8.59
C GLY A 44 -10.43 10.24 -9.34
N VAL A 45 -9.85 10.61 -10.48
CA VAL A 45 -8.97 9.73 -11.26
C VAL A 45 -7.68 9.40 -10.49
N LEU A 46 -7.04 10.40 -9.87
CA LEU A 46 -5.84 10.19 -9.06
C LEU A 46 -6.11 9.27 -7.86
N SER A 47 -7.26 9.43 -7.21
CA SER A 47 -7.72 8.58 -6.12
C SER A 47 -7.90 7.14 -6.58
N LEU A 48 -8.49 6.93 -7.75
CA LEU A 48 -8.71 5.58 -8.30
C LEU A 48 -7.39 4.88 -8.63
N ILE A 49 -6.40 5.62 -9.16
CA ILE A 49 -5.03 5.11 -9.38
C ILE A 49 -4.36 4.78 -8.04
N ALA A 50 -4.51 5.64 -7.03
CA ALA A 50 -3.95 5.40 -5.70
C ALA A 50 -4.55 4.14 -5.05
N PHE A 51 -5.86 3.94 -5.15
CA PHE A 51 -6.53 2.72 -4.68
C PHE A 51 -6.04 1.48 -5.42
N TYR A 52 -5.88 1.57 -6.75
CA TYR A 52 -5.35 0.46 -7.54
C TYR A 52 -3.96 0.03 -7.05
N ILE A 53 -3.03 0.97 -6.89
CA ILE A 53 -1.67 0.69 -6.38
C ILE A 53 -1.73 0.15 -4.94
N PHE A 54 -2.61 0.71 -4.11
CA PHE A 54 -2.77 0.29 -2.72
C PHE A 54 -3.19 -1.18 -2.61
N PHE A 55 -4.22 -1.60 -3.36
CA PHE A 55 -4.69 -2.97 -3.32
C PHE A 55 -3.66 -3.94 -3.92
N GLU A 56 -3.07 -3.63 -5.07
CA GLU A 56 -1.99 -4.43 -5.66
C GLU A 56 -0.90 -4.70 -4.61
N ARG A 57 -0.43 -3.64 -3.95
CA ARG A 57 0.63 -3.73 -2.95
C ARG A 57 0.22 -4.53 -1.73
N TYR A 58 -1.00 -4.32 -1.22
CA TYR A 58 -1.52 -5.04 -0.07
C TYR A 58 -1.53 -6.56 -0.31
N PHE A 59 -1.96 -7.00 -1.49
CA PHE A 59 -1.96 -8.42 -1.84
C PHE A 59 -0.54 -8.99 -2.03
N VAL A 60 0.40 -8.23 -2.60
CA VAL A 60 1.79 -8.69 -2.78
C VAL A 60 2.50 -8.90 -1.44
N ILE A 61 2.42 -7.94 -0.51
CA ILE A 61 2.95 -8.10 0.85
C ILE A 61 2.27 -9.27 1.57
N GLY A 62 0.94 -9.34 1.48
CA GLY A 62 0.16 -10.37 2.15
C GLY A 62 0.55 -11.78 1.69
N ARG A 63 0.85 -11.96 0.40
CA ARG A 63 1.32 -13.26 -0.13
C ARG A 63 2.75 -13.58 0.27
N ALA A 64 3.64 -12.60 0.33
CA ALA A 64 5.02 -12.81 0.77
C ALA A 64 5.14 -13.12 2.27
N SER A 65 4.20 -12.62 3.08
CA SER A 65 4.14 -12.79 4.54
C SER A 65 3.48 -14.10 5.00
N LYS A 66 2.78 -14.81 4.10
CA LYS A 66 2.18 -16.11 4.41
C LYS A 66 3.26 -17.17 4.53
N GLU A 67 3.71 -17.41 5.76
CA GLU A 67 4.53 -18.56 6.14
C GLU A 67 3.63 -19.76 6.48
N ASP A 68 3.99 -20.95 6.01
CA ASP A 68 3.41 -22.19 6.51
C ASP A 68 4.00 -22.48 7.89
N LYS A 69 3.16 -22.42 8.94
CA LYS A 69 3.55 -22.64 10.34
C LYS A 69 4.28 -23.97 10.56
N ASN A 70 4.05 -24.97 9.71
CA ASN A 70 4.71 -26.27 9.81
C ASN A 70 6.03 -26.34 9.04
N PHE A 71 6.32 -25.37 8.17
CA PHE A 71 7.51 -25.36 7.32
C PHE A 71 8.79 -25.46 8.15
N MET A 72 8.97 -24.57 9.13
CA MET A 72 10.17 -24.59 9.97
C MET A 72 10.29 -25.84 10.84
N ASN A 73 9.17 -26.35 11.36
CA ASN A 73 9.16 -27.60 12.12
C ASN A 73 9.62 -28.78 11.25
N ASN A 74 9.10 -28.87 10.02
CA ASN A 74 9.47 -29.92 9.07
C ASN A 74 10.93 -29.83 8.64
N ILE A 75 11.44 -28.61 8.36
CA ILE A 75 12.86 -28.39 8.04
C ILE A 75 13.76 -28.87 9.19
N ARG A 76 13.44 -28.49 10.43
CA ARG A 76 14.22 -28.90 11.61
C ARG A 76 14.22 -30.42 11.79
N ASN A 77 13.08 -31.06 11.58
CA ASN A 77 12.96 -32.52 11.63
C ASN A 77 13.81 -33.21 10.55
N TYR A 78 13.79 -32.72 9.31
CA TYR A 78 14.58 -33.28 8.22
C TYR A 78 16.08 -33.12 8.45
N ILE A 79 16.54 -31.96 8.92
CA ILE A 79 17.95 -31.72 9.25
C ILE A 79 18.42 -32.65 10.38
N THR A 80 17.64 -32.76 11.46
CA THR A 80 17.97 -33.62 12.61
C THR A 80 17.97 -35.11 12.23
N SER A 81 17.12 -35.50 11.28
CA SER A 81 17.05 -36.86 10.74
C SER A 81 18.09 -37.16 9.66
N GLY A 82 18.97 -36.20 9.32
CA GLY A 82 19.98 -36.34 8.26
C GLY A 82 19.43 -36.33 6.82
N LYS A 83 18.15 -36.05 6.63
CA LYS A 83 17.46 -36.05 5.32
C LYS A 83 17.56 -34.69 4.62
N LEU A 84 18.77 -34.28 4.26
CA LEU A 84 19.02 -32.96 3.63
C LEU A 84 18.30 -32.79 2.28
N GLU A 85 18.20 -33.87 1.51
CA GLU A 85 17.53 -33.89 0.21
C GLU A 85 16.02 -33.61 0.34
N SER A 86 15.37 -34.21 1.35
CA SER A 86 13.96 -33.94 1.66
C SER A 86 13.75 -32.51 2.14
N ALA A 87 14.67 -31.98 2.95
CA ALA A 87 14.62 -30.59 3.40
C ALA A 87 14.76 -29.61 2.21
N GLN A 88 15.66 -29.90 1.26
CA GLN A 88 15.82 -29.10 0.06
C GLN A 88 14.58 -29.16 -0.84
N ALA A 89 13.98 -30.34 -1.03
CA ALA A 89 12.75 -30.50 -1.80
C ALA A 89 11.57 -29.72 -1.19
N LEU A 90 11.45 -29.69 0.15
CA LEU A 90 10.45 -28.89 0.83
C LEU A 90 10.64 -27.38 0.59
N CYS A 91 11.89 -26.90 0.62
CA CYS A 91 12.19 -25.49 0.32
C CYS A 91 11.89 -25.11 -1.13
N VAL A 92 12.10 -26.01 -2.10
CA VAL A 92 11.80 -25.75 -3.51
C VAL A 92 10.28 -25.71 -3.74
N THR A 93 9.54 -26.56 -3.03
CA THR A 93 8.07 -26.61 -3.11
C THR A 93 7.44 -25.40 -2.43
N ASN A 94 7.99 -24.98 -1.29
CA ASN A 94 7.55 -23.79 -0.56
C ASN A 94 8.27 -22.55 -1.11
N ASN A 95 7.71 -21.95 -2.17
CA ASN A 95 8.27 -20.78 -2.87
C ASN A 95 8.16 -19.46 -2.06
N SER A 96 8.42 -19.51 -0.75
CA SER A 96 8.47 -18.36 0.16
C SER A 96 9.88 -17.76 0.23
N PRO A 97 10.02 -16.48 0.62
CA PRO A 97 11.33 -15.85 0.83
C PRO A 97 12.20 -16.63 1.84
N ILE A 98 11.60 -17.10 2.93
CA ILE A 98 12.26 -17.89 3.96
C ILE A 98 12.74 -19.23 3.38
N GLY A 99 11.91 -19.91 2.58
CA GLY A 99 12.30 -21.15 1.91
C GLY A 99 13.50 -20.98 0.97
N ARG A 100 13.54 -19.88 0.20
CA ARG A 100 14.69 -19.56 -0.67
C ARG A 100 15.97 -19.27 0.10
N MET A 101 15.88 -18.59 1.24
CA MET A 101 17.02 -18.36 2.14
C MET A 101 17.55 -19.67 2.72
N ILE A 102 16.66 -20.51 3.26
CA ILE A 102 17.02 -21.78 3.88
C ILE A 102 17.59 -22.76 2.84
N ALA A 103 17.02 -22.84 1.63
CA ALA A 103 17.57 -23.65 0.54
C ALA A 103 19.05 -23.33 0.26
N LYS A 104 19.42 -22.04 0.31
CA LYS A 104 20.79 -21.62 0.04
C LYS A 104 21.74 -21.91 1.20
N GLY A 105 21.25 -21.82 2.43
CA GLY A 105 21.94 -22.34 3.62
C GLY A 105 22.19 -23.85 3.53
N LEU A 106 21.17 -24.63 3.19
CA LEU A 106 21.25 -26.09 3.03
C LEU A 106 22.28 -26.51 1.99
N SER A 107 22.35 -25.79 0.85
CA SER A 107 23.31 -26.10 -0.23
C SER A 107 24.78 -25.94 0.18
N ARG A 108 25.06 -25.29 1.32
CA ARG A 108 26.41 -25.06 1.85
C ARG A 108 26.67 -25.76 3.18
N ILE A 109 25.80 -26.69 3.59
CA ILE A 109 26.02 -27.51 4.79
C ILE A 109 27.35 -28.25 4.67
N GLY A 110 28.14 -28.22 5.74
CA GLY A 110 29.50 -28.78 5.80
C GLY A 110 30.63 -27.76 5.60
N LYS A 111 30.32 -26.52 5.20
CA LYS A 111 31.27 -25.40 5.19
C LYS A 111 31.30 -24.70 6.56
N PRO A 112 32.34 -23.91 6.88
CA PRO A 112 32.35 -23.10 8.10
C PRO A 112 31.12 -22.20 8.20
N LEU A 113 30.60 -22.04 9.41
CA LEU A 113 29.35 -21.31 9.70
C LEU A 113 29.32 -19.90 9.13
N ASN A 114 30.49 -19.25 9.03
CA ASN A 114 30.63 -17.92 8.46
C ASN A 114 30.22 -17.85 6.97
N ASP A 115 30.60 -18.86 6.16
CA ASP A 115 30.23 -18.92 4.73
C ASP A 115 28.73 -19.21 4.56
N ILE A 116 28.16 -20.04 5.44
CA ILE A 116 26.72 -20.33 5.45
C ILE A 116 25.92 -19.07 5.78
N ASN A 117 26.29 -18.36 6.85
CA ASN A 117 25.62 -17.13 7.25
C ASN A 117 25.70 -16.05 6.16
N THR A 118 26.90 -15.86 5.58
CA THR A 118 27.10 -14.89 4.50
C THR A 118 26.24 -15.23 3.27
N ALA A 119 26.14 -16.52 2.91
CA ALA A 119 25.29 -16.94 1.80
C ALA A 119 23.80 -16.71 2.06
N ILE A 120 23.32 -16.99 3.28
CA ILE A 120 21.93 -16.75 3.69
C ILE A 120 21.64 -15.24 3.71
N GLU A 121 22.53 -14.43 4.27
CA GLU A 121 22.38 -12.98 4.36
C GLU A 121 22.33 -12.33 2.98
N ASN A 122 23.18 -12.75 2.04
CA ASN A 122 23.16 -12.24 0.67
C ASN A 122 21.85 -12.54 -0.04
N VAL A 123 21.31 -13.75 0.11
CA VAL A 123 19.98 -14.09 -0.43
C VAL A 123 18.90 -13.28 0.28
N GLY A 124 18.99 -13.11 1.59
CA GLY A 124 18.07 -12.27 2.36
C GLY A 124 18.03 -10.83 1.85
N LYS A 125 19.20 -10.21 1.61
CA LYS A 125 19.29 -8.86 1.01
C LYS A 125 18.64 -8.81 -0.37
N LEU A 126 18.83 -9.84 -1.20
CA LEU A 126 18.16 -9.93 -2.51
C LEU A 126 16.65 -10.08 -2.40
N GLU A 127 16.16 -10.89 -1.45
CA GLU A 127 14.72 -11.06 -1.22
C GLU A 127 14.09 -9.77 -0.68
N VAL A 128 14.72 -9.10 0.28
CA VAL A 128 14.28 -7.79 0.78
C VAL A 128 14.27 -6.76 -0.35
N SER A 129 15.34 -6.65 -1.12
CA SER A 129 15.41 -5.74 -2.27
C SER A 129 14.32 -6.02 -3.31
N ARG A 130 13.98 -7.30 -3.56
CA ARG A 130 12.86 -7.68 -4.43
C ARG A 130 11.51 -7.24 -3.88
N LEU A 131 11.31 -7.33 -2.56
CA LEU A 131 10.11 -6.82 -1.91
C LEU A 131 10.05 -5.29 -1.96
N GLU A 132 11.20 -4.61 -1.86
CA GLU A 132 11.34 -3.14 -1.90
C GLU A 132 11.28 -2.53 -3.30
N LYS A 133 11.58 -3.28 -4.37
CA LYS A 133 11.68 -2.78 -5.76
C LYS A 133 10.46 -2.03 -6.30
N ASN A 134 9.31 -2.09 -5.63
CA ASN A 134 8.10 -1.33 -5.98
C ASN A 134 7.62 -0.40 -4.84
N VAL A 135 8.52 -0.01 -3.92
CA VAL A 135 8.28 0.94 -2.81
C VAL A 135 9.14 2.20 -2.95
N ALA A 136 10.32 2.08 -3.55
CA ALA A 136 11.24 3.18 -3.80
C ALA A 136 11.29 3.54 -5.29
#